data_AF-A0A644XCP2-F1
#
_entry.id   AF-A0A644XCP2-F1
#
_cell.length_a   1.000
_cell.length_b   1.000
_cell.length_c   1.000
_cell.angle_alpha   90.00
_cell.angle_beta   90.00
_cell.angle_gamma   90.00
#
_symmetry.space_group_name_H-M   'P 1'
#
loop_
_entity.id
_entity.type
_entity.pdbx_description
1 polymer ?
#
loop_
_entity_poly.entity_id
_entity_poly.type
_entity_poly.pdbx_seq_one_letter_code
_entity_poly.pdbx_strand_id
1 'polypeptide(L)'
;MADNNFDHTIKVRRIENKLGIKGSPTCELVFTNTPAKLVGTRRMGLIKYVMSLMNGARLGVGAQSVGVSQAAYDEAIAYARERKQFGKAIIEFPAVYEMISLMKAKLDATRALLYETTRFVDVYKAYEAIEATRKLTPEERADYKEYQKLADAFTPILKMFSSEFANQNAYDSIQVHGGSGFMKDYACERIYRDARILTIYEGTSQLQTVAAIRHVTTGNYLKQIRYYEAQPINPEFHSLRKKLITMTTLLENSTNRVTETKNPEYIDFQARRLVEMAGHIIMTYLLIIDASRDDMFRKSAEVYQRYAEVEVRKHATFIKNFDVEQVDKYKIA
;
A
#
# COMPACT_ATOMS: atom_id res chain seq x y z
N MET A 1 23.93 21.52 -17.48
CA MET A 1 24.61 20.83 -16.37
C MET A 1 24.54 21.75 -15.17
N ALA A 2 24.13 21.27 -13.99
CA ALA A 2 24.28 22.07 -12.78
C ALA A 2 25.78 22.06 -12.45
N ASP A 3 26.44 23.21 -12.54
CA ASP A 3 27.88 23.29 -12.35
C ASP A 3 28.21 23.15 -10.86
N ASN A 4 28.90 22.07 -10.48
CA ASN A 4 29.33 21.87 -9.11
C ASN A 4 30.67 22.57 -8.91
N ASN A 5 30.63 23.84 -8.52
CA ASN A 5 31.83 24.67 -8.30
C ASN A 5 32.69 24.22 -7.10
N PHE A 6 32.28 23.19 -6.35
CA PHE A 6 32.94 22.74 -5.12
C PHE A 6 33.60 21.36 -5.22
N ASP A 7 33.13 20.48 -6.12
CA ASP A 7 33.71 19.16 -6.34
C ASP A 7 33.56 18.71 -7.80
N HIS A 8 34.66 18.76 -8.54
CA HIS A 8 34.71 18.38 -9.95
C HIS A 8 34.66 16.86 -10.19
N THR A 9 34.75 16.04 -9.14
CA THR A 9 34.71 14.58 -9.23
C THR A 9 33.28 14.02 -9.28
N ILE A 10 32.27 14.82 -8.89
CA ILE A 10 30.84 14.46 -8.95
C ILE A 10 30.13 15.40 -9.92
N LYS A 11 29.42 14.82 -10.89
CA LYS A 11 28.68 15.60 -11.90
C LYS A 11 27.24 15.13 -12.04
N VAL A 12 26.32 16.08 -12.08
CA VAL A 12 24.94 15.85 -12.54
C VAL A 12 24.97 15.88 -14.07
N ARG A 13 24.97 14.69 -14.70
CA ARG A 13 25.10 14.57 -16.16
C ARG A 13 23.87 15.11 -16.86
N ARG A 14 22.68 14.71 -16.40
CA ARG A 14 21.39 15.17 -16.92
C ARG A 14 20.30 15.07 -15.86
N ILE A 15 19.25 15.85 -16.06
CA ILE A 15 17.99 15.76 -15.31
C ILE A 15 16.97 15.05 -16.20
N GLU A 16 16.29 14.05 -15.68
CA GLU A 16 15.34 13.22 -16.41
C GLU A 16 14.03 13.97 -16.70
N ASN A 17 13.55 13.86 -17.95
CA ASN A 17 12.25 14.40 -18.37
C ASN A 17 11.12 13.42 -18.01
N LYS A 18 10.51 13.63 -16.85
CA LYS A 18 9.50 12.71 -16.28
C LYS A 18 8.07 13.07 -16.67
N LEU A 19 7.19 12.06 -16.60
CA LEU A 19 5.74 12.21 -16.73
C LEU A 19 5.17 13.17 -15.67
N GLY A 20 5.47 12.91 -14.39
CA GLY A 20 5.04 13.68 -13.23
C GLY A 20 6.20 14.04 -12.31
N ILE A 21 5.87 14.57 -11.13
CA ILE A 21 6.77 15.00 -10.06
C ILE A 21 7.93 15.87 -10.59
N LYS A 22 7.62 16.76 -11.53
CA LYS A 22 8.61 17.57 -12.27
C LYS A 22 9.44 18.49 -11.36
N GLY A 23 8.88 18.90 -10.23
CA GLY A 23 9.58 19.69 -9.21
C GLY A 23 10.67 18.92 -8.46
N SER A 24 10.69 17.58 -8.54
CA SER A 24 11.76 16.76 -7.97
C SER A 24 12.82 16.48 -9.05
N PRO A 25 14.04 17.04 -8.96
CA PRO A 25 15.09 16.77 -9.93
C PRO A 25 15.55 15.32 -9.77
N THR A 26 15.34 14.52 -10.81
CA THR A 26 15.85 13.14 -10.87
C THR A 26 17.01 13.14 -11.83
N CYS A 27 18.17 12.71 -11.36
CA CYS A 27 19.43 12.99 -12.03
C CYS A 27 20.22 11.71 -12.30
N GLU A 28 20.89 11.67 -13.44
CA GLU A 28 22.03 10.78 -13.63
C GLU A 28 23.26 11.40 -12.97
N LEU A 29 23.85 10.70 -12.01
CA LEU A 29 25.05 11.13 -11.28
C LEU A 29 26.26 10.34 -11.76
N VAL A 30 27.34 11.05 -12.10
CA VAL A 30 28.63 10.46 -12.49
C VAL A 30 29.64 10.76 -11.40
N PHE A 31 30.29 9.71 -10.90
CA PHE A 31 31.37 9.78 -9.92
C PHE A 31 32.68 9.39 -10.62
N THR A 32 33.69 10.25 -10.59
CA THR A 32 34.99 10.04 -11.26
C THR A 32 36.13 10.24 -10.27
N ASN A 33 36.70 9.14 -9.75
CA ASN A 33 37.68 9.17 -8.67
C ASN A 33 37.19 9.98 -7.44
N THR A 34 35.88 10.00 -7.21
CA THR A 34 35.27 10.72 -6.09
C THR A 34 35.74 10.12 -4.76
N PRO A 35 36.31 10.91 -3.84
CA PRO A 35 36.63 10.46 -2.50
C PRO A 35 35.38 9.90 -1.80
N ALA A 36 35.47 8.69 -1.25
CA ALA A 36 34.36 8.02 -0.58
C ALA A 36 34.79 7.48 0.78
N LYS A 37 33.82 7.38 1.71
CA LYS A 37 33.99 6.71 3.00
C LYS A 37 33.08 5.51 3.06
N LEU A 38 33.60 4.38 3.54
CA LEU A 38 32.78 3.22 3.81
C LEU A 38 31.85 3.52 4.99
N VAL A 39 30.54 3.39 4.77
CA VAL A 39 29.54 3.43 5.83
C VAL A 39 29.37 2.01 6.37
N GLY A 40 29.68 1.82 7.66
CA GLY A 40 29.59 0.52 8.31
C GLY A 40 30.70 -0.45 7.88
N THR A 41 30.36 -1.72 7.73
CA THR A 41 31.33 -2.78 7.40
C THR A 41 31.27 -3.24 5.94
N ARG A 42 32.43 -3.65 5.43
CA ARG A 42 32.58 -4.09 4.03
C ARG A 42 31.67 -5.30 3.76
N ARG A 43 31.05 -5.34 2.59
CA ARG A 43 30.10 -6.37 2.12
C ARG A 43 28.73 -6.38 2.81
N MET A 44 28.44 -5.48 3.75
CA MET A 44 27.15 -5.39 4.44
C MET A 44 26.19 -4.34 3.85
N GLY A 45 26.54 -3.74 2.70
CA GLY A 45 25.78 -2.68 2.03
C GLY A 45 24.32 -3.04 1.79
N LEU A 46 24.06 -4.01 0.91
CA LEU A 46 22.70 -4.41 0.57
C LEU A 46 21.99 -5.08 1.76
N ILE A 47 22.57 -6.18 2.26
CA ILE A 47 21.90 -7.11 3.21
C ILE A 47 21.53 -6.44 4.54
N LYS A 48 22.33 -5.48 5.01
CA LYS A 48 22.09 -4.82 6.30
C LYS A 48 21.70 -3.37 6.16
N TYR A 49 22.54 -2.55 5.53
CA TYR A 49 22.35 -1.09 5.57
C TYR A 49 21.22 -0.62 4.66
N VAL A 50 21.17 -1.06 3.40
CA VAL A 50 20.08 -0.71 2.48
C VAL A 50 18.75 -1.30 2.96
N MET A 51 18.73 -2.59 3.34
CA MET A 51 17.52 -3.23 3.87
C MET A 51 16.96 -2.51 5.10
N SER A 52 17.81 -1.97 5.98
CA SER A 52 17.37 -1.21 7.16
C SER A 52 16.64 0.10 6.83
N LEU A 53 16.89 0.67 5.65
CA LEU A 53 16.24 1.90 5.18
C LEU A 53 14.90 1.62 4.48
N MET A 54 14.67 0.39 4.02
CA MET A 54 13.50 0.07 3.19
C MET A 54 12.18 0.26 3.92
N ASN A 55 12.09 -0.07 5.21
CA ASN A 55 10.86 0.12 5.98
C ASN A 55 10.47 1.60 6.05
N GLY A 56 11.45 2.48 6.30
CA GLY A 56 11.23 3.93 6.31
C GLY A 56 10.86 4.46 4.93
N ALA A 57 11.55 4.02 3.87
CA ALA A 57 11.25 4.44 2.50
C ALA A 57 9.85 4.00 2.05
N ARG A 58 9.47 2.74 2.31
CA ARG A 58 8.12 2.20 2.03
C ARG A 58 7.04 2.93 2.80
N LEU A 59 7.27 3.21 4.09
CA LEU A 59 6.35 3.98 4.92
C LEU A 59 6.15 5.40 4.36
N GLY A 60 7.24 6.07 3.98
CA GLY A 60 7.21 7.40 3.37
C GLY A 60 6.43 7.43 2.06
N VAL A 61 6.65 6.46 1.17
CA VAL A 61 5.87 6.34 -0.07
C VAL A 61 4.39 6.00 0.22
N GLY A 62 4.13 5.18 1.24
CA GLY A 62 2.78 4.91 1.71
C GLY A 62 2.04 6.18 2.12
N ALA A 63 2.69 7.03 2.92
CA ALA A 63 2.16 8.33 3.34
C ALA A 63 1.93 9.28 2.16
N GLN A 64 2.91 9.38 1.24
CA GLN A 64 2.76 10.16 0.01
C GLN A 64 1.55 9.69 -0.81
N SER A 65 1.38 8.37 -0.93
CA SER A 65 0.29 7.78 -1.70
C SER A 65 -1.08 8.09 -1.10
N VAL A 66 -1.22 8.01 0.23
CA VAL A 66 -2.45 8.43 0.93
C VAL A 66 -2.71 9.94 0.71
N GLY A 67 -1.69 10.78 0.74
CA GLY A 67 -1.82 12.22 0.46
C GLY A 67 -2.28 12.53 -0.97
N VAL A 68 -1.68 11.86 -1.97
CA VAL A 68 -2.09 11.99 -3.38
C VAL A 68 -3.52 11.47 -3.59
N SER A 69 -3.88 10.36 -2.95
CA SER A 69 -5.22 9.79 -2.98
C SER A 69 -6.27 10.73 -2.35
N GLN A 70 -5.91 11.42 -1.26
CA GLN A 70 -6.74 12.48 -0.65
C GLN A 70 -6.94 13.64 -1.62
N ALA A 71 -5.87 14.17 -2.23
CA ALA A 71 -5.97 15.27 -3.18
C ALA A 71 -6.85 14.89 -4.40
N ALA A 72 -6.73 13.66 -4.90
CA ALA A 72 -7.57 13.16 -5.99
C ALA A 72 -9.06 13.12 -5.60
N TYR A 73 -9.36 12.67 -4.38
CA TYR A 73 -10.72 12.64 -3.84
C TYR A 73 -11.29 14.04 -3.65
N ASP A 74 -10.52 14.97 -3.08
CA ASP A 74 -10.96 16.34 -2.81
C ASP A 74 -11.27 17.11 -4.11
N GLU A 75 -10.42 16.96 -5.12
CA GLU A 75 -10.65 17.53 -6.45
C GLU A 75 -11.95 16.96 -7.08
N ALA A 76 -12.14 15.64 -7.00
CA ALA A 76 -13.29 14.96 -7.56
C ALA A 76 -14.61 15.32 -6.86
N ILE A 77 -14.65 15.30 -5.53
CA ILE A 77 -15.87 15.59 -4.76
C ILE A 77 -16.27 17.06 -4.91
N ALA A 78 -15.30 17.99 -4.96
CA ALA A 78 -15.57 19.40 -5.18
C ALA A 78 -16.25 19.63 -6.54
N TYR A 79 -15.62 19.12 -7.62
CA TYR A 79 -16.19 19.25 -8.96
C TYR A 79 -17.56 18.59 -9.08
N ALA A 80 -17.74 17.41 -8.49
CA ALA A 80 -19.01 16.68 -8.59
C ALA A 80 -20.20 17.37 -7.91
N ARG A 81 -19.93 18.15 -6.85
CA ARG A 81 -20.95 18.94 -6.14
C ARG A 81 -21.38 20.17 -6.93
N GLU A 82 -20.45 20.79 -7.65
CA GLU A 82 -20.71 22.05 -8.35
C GLU A 82 -21.19 21.85 -9.78
N ARG A 83 -20.65 20.85 -10.48
CA ARG A 83 -20.96 20.61 -11.89
C ARG A 83 -22.40 20.15 -12.04
N LYS A 84 -23.22 20.94 -12.75
CA LYS A 84 -24.58 20.57 -13.13
C LYS A 84 -24.65 20.02 -14.54
N GLN A 85 -25.35 18.90 -14.71
CA GLN A 85 -25.69 18.31 -16.01
C GLN A 85 -27.05 17.63 -15.91
N PHE A 86 -27.83 17.67 -16.99
CA PHE A 86 -29.20 17.14 -17.01
C PHE A 86 -30.06 17.67 -15.84
N GLY A 87 -29.93 18.96 -15.54
CA GLY A 87 -30.76 19.66 -14.56
C GLY A 87 -30.38 19.52 -13.08
N LYS A 88 -29.35 18.75 -12.73
CA LYS A 88 -28.92 18.56 -11.32
C LYS A 88 -27.40 18.41 -11.17
N ALA A 89 -26.88 18.45 -9.94
CA ALA A 89 -25.45 18.27 -9.70
C ALA A 89 -25.03 16.84 -10.04
N ILE A 90 -23.83 16.64 -10.59
CA ILE A 90 -23.45 15.30 -11.07
C ILE A 90 -23.28 14.29 -9.92
N ILE A 91 -22.99 14.77 -8.70
CA ILE A 91 -22.96 13.93 -7.49
C ILE A 91 -24.29 13.24 -7.19
N GLU A 92 -25.41 13.73 -7.74
CA GLU A 92 -26.74 13.13 -7.55
C GLU A 92 -27.03 11.96 -8.50
N PHE A 93 -26.10 11.62 -9.40
CA PHE A 93 -26.23 10.44 -10.27
C PHE A 93 -25.57 9.21 -9.62
N PRO A 94 -26.25 8.04 -9.62
CA PRO A 94 -25.72 6.81 -9.04
C PRO A 94 -24.31 6.42 -9.46
N ALA A 95 -24.04 6.46 -10.76
CA ALA A 95 -22.72 6.13 -11.29
C ALA A 95 -21.60 7.04 -10.74
N VAL A 96 -21.92 8.30 -10.42
CA VAL A 96 -20.94 9.27 -9.91
C VAL A 96 -20.74 9.12 -8.40
N TYR A 97 -21.82 9.04 -7.62
CA TYR A 97 -21.65 8.87 -6.17
C TYR A 97 -21.08 7.51 -5.80
N GLU A 98 -21.27 6.47 -6.62
CA GLU A 98 -20.64 5.16 -6.42
C GLU A 98 -19.12 5.28 -6.56
N MET A 99 -18.64 5.87 -7.67
CA MET A 99 -17.22 6.10 -7.91
C MET A 99 -16.58 6.94 -6.79
N ILE A 100 -17.20 8.06 -6.41
CA ILE A 100 -16.71 8.93 -5.33
C ILE A 100 -16.71 8.21 -3.97
N SER A 101 -17.74 7.41 -3.68
CA SER A 101 -17.80 6.66 -2.42
C SER A 101 -16.71 5.59 -2.37
N LEU A 102 -16.41 4.91 -3.49
CA LEU A 102 -15.32 3.96 -3.59
C LEU A 102 -13.95 4.63 -3.46
N MET A 103 -13.76 5.82 -4.05
CA MET A 103 -12.53 6.60 -3.85
C MET A 103 -12.29 6.89 -2.37
N LYS A 104 -13.32 7.37 -1.65
CA LYS A 104 -13.24 7.65 -0.21
C LYS A 104 -12.97 6.39 0.62
N ALA A 105 -13.66 5.30 0.29
CA ALA A 105 -13.52 4.02 0.99
C ALA A 105 -12.09 3.46 0.88
N LYS A 106 -11.49 3.47 -0.32
CA LYS A 106 -10.09 3.06 -0.57
C LYS A 106 -9.09 3.98 0.14
N LEU A 107 -9.36 5.28 0.13
CA LEU A 107 -8.55 6.29 0.80
C LEU A 107 -8.52 6.07 2.32
N ASP A 108 -9.68 5.87 2.94
CA ASP A 108 -9.76 5.63 4.38
C ASP A 108 -9.17 4.28 4.77
N ALA A 109 -9.40 3.23 3.97
CA ALA A 109 -8.81 1.92 4.17
C ALA A 109 -7.27 1.98 4.23
N THR A 110 -6.66 2.68 3.27
CA THR A 110 -5.20 2.84 3.19
C THR A 110 -4.66 3.82 4.22
N ARG A 111 -5.45 4.81 4.64
CA ARG A 111 -5.12 5.68 5.77
C ARG A 111 -5.10 4.91 7.09
N ALA A 112 -6.08 4.05 7.35
CA ALA A 112 -6.09 3.20 8.53
C ALA A 112 -4.88 2.26 8.54
N LEU A 113 -4.56 1.65 7.39
CA LEU A 113 -3.34 0.84 7.22
C LEU A 113 -2.05 1.65 7.44
N LEU A 114 -2.00 2.90 6.97
CA LEU A 114 -0.85 3.78 7.17
C LEU A 114 -0.61 4.03 8.65
N TYR A 115 -1.64 4.42 9.41
CA TYR A 115 -1.49 4.70 10.84
C TYR A 115 -1.13 3.44 11.64
N GLU A 116 -1.75 2.30 11.33
CA GLU A 116 -1.41 1.02 11.96
C GLU A 116 0.06 0.63 11.69
N THR A 117 0.50 0.77 10.45
CA THR A 117 1.89 0.47 10.06
C THR A 117 2.86 1.46 10.71
N THR A 118 2.50 2.74 10.78
CA THR A 118 3.31 3.78 11.43
C THR A 118 3.48 3.46 12.90
N ARG A 119 2.41 3.05 13.60
CA ARG A 119 2.50 2.59 14.99
C ARG A 119 3.52 1.47 15.16
N PHE A 120 3.49 0.46 14.28
CA PHE A 120 4.47 -0.63 14.35
C PHE A 120 5.89 -0.13 14.17
N VAL A 121 6.11 0.77 13.21
CA VAL A 121 7.43 1.34 12.93
C VAL A 121 7.93 2.20 14.09
N ASP A 122 7.09 3.08 14.61
CA ASP A 122 7.44 3.98 15.71
C ASP A 122 7.83 3.20 16.96
N VAL A 123 7.09 2.15 17.32
CA VAL A 123 7.37 1.36 18.53
C VAL A 123 8.73 0.66 18.43
N TYR A 124 9.04 -0.05 17.34
CA TYR A 124 10.34 -0.72 17.26
C TYR A 124 11.50 0.29 17.15
N LYS A 125 11.29 1.45 16.50
CA LYS A 125 12.28 2.54 16.44
C LYS A 125 12.52 3.19 17.80
N ALA A 126 11.48 3.32 18.63
CA ALA A 126 11.64 3.77 20.01
C ALA A 126 12.54 2.81 20.80
N TYR A 127 12.36 1.49 20.63
CA TYR A 127 13.27 0.52 21.24
C TYR A 127 14.70 0.57 20.70
N GLU A 128 14.92 0.82 19.40
CA GLU A 128 16.28 1.05 18.86
C GLU A 128 16.96 2.26 19.53
N ALA A 129 16.21 3.34 19.75
CA ALA A 129 16.71 4.53 20.44
C ALA A 129 17.04 4.24 21.92
N ILE A 130 16.21 3.44 22.61
CA ILE A 130 16.49 2.99 23.97
C ILE A 130 17.75 2.11 23.99
N GLU A 131 17.87 1.14 23.07
CA GLU A 131 19.00 0.21 23.00
C GLU A 131 20.35 0.94 22.78
N ALA A 132 20.32 2.10 22.10
CA ALA A 132 21.50 2.95 21.93
C ALA A 132 22.01 3.58 23.25
N THR A 133 21.17 3.66 24.29
CA THR A 133 21.50 4.28 25.58
C THR A 133 21.65 3.28 26.72
N ARG A 134 20.91 2.16 26.69
CA ARG A 134 20.99 1.08 27.67
C ARG A 134 20.57 -0.25 27.05
N LYS A 135 20.92 -1.37 27.68
CA LYS A 135 20.40 -2.67 27.26
C LYS A 135 18.88 -2.74 27.48
N LEU A 136 18.17 -3.34 26.52
CA LEU A 136 16.74 -3.67 26.64
C LEU A 136 16.53 -4.80 27.66
N THR A 137 15.47 -4.71 28.46
CA THR A 137 15.01 -5.82 29.31
C THR A 137 14.53 -7.00 28.45
N PRO A 138 14.36 -8.20 29.03
CA PRO A 138 13.78 -9.33 28.30
C PRO A 138 12.40 -9.03 27.71
N GLU A 139 11.52 -8.31 28.43
CA GLU A 139 10.21 -7.93 27.90
C GLU A 139 10.33 -6.94 26.74
N GLU A 140 11.12 -5.87 26.89
CA GLU A 140 11.33 -4.87 25.84
C GLU A 140 11.95 -5.48 24.58
N ARG A 141 12.84 -6.46 24.75
CA ARG A 141 13.44 -7.20 23.63
C ARG A 141 12.40 -8.07 22.91
N ALA A 142 11.43 -8.63 23.62
CA ALA A 142 10.34 -9.40 23.02
C ALA A 142 9.41 -8.48 22.21
N ASP A 143 9.03 -7.34 22.79
CA ASP A 143 8.20 -6.33 22.12
C ASP A 143 8.90 -5.76 20.89
N TYR A 144 10.17 -5.37 21.00
CA TYR A 144 10.98 -4.92 19.88
C TYR A 144 10.92 -5.91 18.69
N LYS A 145 11.11 -7.21 18.95
CA LYS A 145 11.07 -8.24 17.90
C LYS A 145 9.68 -8.40 17.29
N GLU A 146 8.62 -8.34 18.09
CA GLU A 146 7.25 -8.45 17.58
C GLU A 146 6.90 -7.26 16.69
N TYR A 147 7.17 -6.03 17.15
CA TYR A 147 6.89 -4.81 16.39
C TYR A 147 7.76 -4.66 15.15
N GLN A 148 9.04 -5.08 15.21
CA GLN A 148 9.90 -5.13 14.02
C GLN A 148 9.33 -6.09 12.97
N LYS A 149 8.91 -7.29 13.38
CA LYS A 149 8.29 -8.28 12.48
C LYS A 149 6.97 -7.77 11.90
N LEU A 150 6.15 -7.07 12.69
CA LEU A 150 4.92 -6.44 12.21
C LEU A 150 5.23 -5.32 11.21
N ALA A 151 6.22 -4.48 11.47
CA ALA A 151 6.65 -3.45 10.52
C ALA A 151 7.18 -4.04 9.21
N ASP A 152 7.99 -5.09 9.29
CA ASP A 152 8.49 -5.83 8.11
C ASP A 152 7.34 -6.42 7.28
N ALA A 153 6.29 -6.88 7.96
CA ALA A 153 5.10 -7.42 7.30
C ALA A 153 4.20 -6.32 6.72
N PHE A 154 4.02 -5.20 7.42
CA PHE A 154 3.00 -4.21 7.05
C PHE A 154 3.50 -3.14 6.08
N THR A 155 4.78 -2.77 6.12
CA THR A 155 5.32 -1.74 5.21
C THR A 155 5.22 -2.09 3.72
N PRO A 156 5.41 -3.35 3.26
CA PRO A 156 5.25 -3.69 1.84
C PRO A 156 3.78 -3.61 1.39
N ILE A 157 2.84 -4.16 2.19
CA ILE A 157 1.41 -4.12 1.84
C ILE A 157 0.88 -2.69 1.89
N LEU A 158 1.33 -1.86 2.84
CA LEU A 158 0.99 -0.45 2.88
C LEU A 158 1.42 0.23 1.58
N LYS A 159 2.70 0.10 1.20
CA LYS A 159 3.22 0.72 -0.02
C LYS A 159 2.46 0.24 -1.25
N MET A 160 2.24 -1.07 -1.37
CA MET A 160 1.51 -1.67 -2.48
C MET A 160 0.08 -1.12 -2.60
N PHE A 161 -0.73 -1.27 -1.56
CA PHE A 161 -2.14 -0.89 -1.60
C PHE A 161 -2.35 0.62 -1.72
N SER A 162 -1.64 1.41 -0.92
CA SER A 162 -1.79 2.86 -0.97
C SER A 162 -1.39 3.44 -2.32
N SER A 163 -0.29 2.96 -2.93
CA SER A 163 0.15 3.46 -4.24
C SER A 163 -0.77 3.02 -5.40
N GLU A 164 -1.26 1.78 -5.39
CA GLU A 164 -2.21 1.29 -6.40
C GLU A 164 -3.56 2.03 -6.28
N PHE A 165 -4.08 2.21 -5.06
CA PHE A 165 -5.31 2.98 -4.85
C PHE A 165 -5.13 4.48 -5.13
N ALA A 166 -3.96 5.06 -4.88
CA ALA A 166 -3.68 6.44 -5.28
C ALA A 166 -3.72 6.60 -6.81
N ASN A 167 -3.17 5.64 -7.56
CA ASN A 167 -3.26 5.62 -9.02
C ASN A 167 -4.71 5.51 -9.50
N GLN A 168 -5.47 4.57 -8.93
CA GLN A 168 -6.87 4.39 -9.29
C GLN A 168 -7.72 5.61 -8.93
N ASN A 169 -7.56 6.19 -7.74
CA ASN A 169 -8.30 7.38 -7.34
C ASN A 169 -7.92 8.60 -8.19
N ALA A 170 -6.65 8.73 -8.58
CA ALA A 170 -6.25 9.80 -9.51
C ALA A 170 -6.86 9.62 -10.91
N TYR A 171 -6.97 8.37 -11.38
CA TYR A 171 -7.70 8.03 -12.62
C TYR A 171 -9.18 8.38 -12.50
N ASP A 172 -9.85 7.91 -11.44
CA ASP A 172 -11.27 8.15 -11.19
C ASP A 172 -11.56 9.65 -11.04
N SER A 173 -10.63 10.42 -10.48
CA SER A 173 -10.73 11.88 -10.37
C SER A 173 -10.85 12.54 -11.75
N ILE A 174 -10.03 12.14 -12.73
CA ILE A 174 -10.18 12.60 -14.13
C ILE A 174 -11.54 12.17 -14.69
N GLN A 175 -11.95 10.92 -14.43
CA GLN A 175 -13.22 10.37 -14.93
C GLN A 175 -14.45 11.15 -14.40
N VAL A 176 -14.42 11.58 -13.13
CA VAL A 176 -15.45 12.44 -12.51
C VAL A 176 -15.55 13.79 -13.24
N HIS A 177 -14.42 14.34 -13.69
CA HIS A 177 -14.39 15.60 -14.42
C HIS A 177 -14.87 15.48 -15.88
N GLY A 178 -14.90 14.25 -16.42
CA GLY A 178 -15.21 14.00 -17.83
C GLY A 178 -14.18 14.65 -18.76
N GLY A 179 -14.64 15.21 -19.88
CA GLY A 179 -13.74 15.87 -20.85
C GLY A 179 -12.91 17.01 -20.24
N SER A 180 -13.46 17.72 -19.24
CA SER A 180 -12.73 18.77 -18.51
C SER A 180 -11.50 18.23 -17.78
N GLY A 181 -11.55 16.98 -17.29
CA GLY A 181 -10.45 16.36 -16.55
C GLY A 181 -9.22 16.06 -17.40
N PHE A 182 -9.37 16.11 -18.73
CA PHE A 182 -8.28 15.97 -19.68
C PHE A 182 -7.57 17.31 -19.99
N MET A 183 -8.13 18.43 -19.52
CA MET A 183 -7.55 19.76 -19.68
C MET A 183 -6.59 20.08 -18.52
N LYS A 184 -5.61 20.96 -18.76
CA LYS A 184 -4.64 21.40 -17.74
C LYS A 184 -5.20 22.42 -16.74
N ASP A 185 -6.46 22.81 -16.90
CA ASP A 185 -7.12 23.80 -16.04
C ASP A 185 -7.48 23.20 -14.66
N TYR A 186 -7.61 21.87 -14.59
CA TYR A 186 -7.94 21.14 -13.36
C TYR A 186 -6.71 20.43 -12.79
N ALA A 187 -6.65 20.27 -11.47
CA ALA A 187 -5.49 19.67 -10.83
C ALA A 187 -5.42 18.15 -11.08
N CYS A 188 -6.54 17.50 -11.42
CA CYS A 188 -6.64 16.05 -11.57
C CYS A 188 -5.63 15.45 -12.57
N GLU A 189 -5.32 16.14 -13.68
CA GLU A 189 -4.33 15.65 -14.66
C GLU A 189 -2.91 15.60 -14.05
N ARG A 190 -2.56 16.63 -13.28
CA ARG A 190 -1.26 16.69 -12.59
C ARG A 190 -1.18 15.63 -11.52
N ILE A 191 -2.25 15.47 -10.73
CA ILE A 191 -2.36 14.44 -9.69
C ILE A 191 -2.18 13.05 -10.32
N TYR A 192 -2.82 12.78 -11.45
CA TYR A 192 -2.67 11.50 -12.17
C TYR A 192 -1.24 11.24 -12.65
N ARG A 193 -0.59 12.23 -13.27
CA ARG A 193 0.80 12.11 -13.70
C ARG A 193 1.75 11.87 -12.52
N ASP A 194 1.51 12.55 -11.41
CA ASP A 194 2.35 12.46 -10.21
C ASP A 194 2.10 11.15 -9.45
N ALA A 195 0.86 10.62 -9.45
CA ALA A 195 0.53 9.35 -8.83
C ALA A 195 1.25 8.16 -9.47
N ARG A 196 1.54 8.22 -10.78
CA ARG A 196 2.08 7.10 -11.54
C ARG A 196 3.40 6.55 -11.00
N ILE A 197 4.26 7.41 -10.45
CA ILE A 197 5.57 6.99 -9.94
C ILE A 197 5.47 6.16 -8.66
N LEU A 198 4.38 6.29 -7.90
CA LEU A 198 4.20 5.69 -6.58
C LEU A 198 4.24 4.15 -6.63
N THR A 199 3.78 3.53 -7.71
CA THR A 199 3.82 2.07 -7.90
C THR A 199 5.13 1.57 -8.49
N ILE A 200 6.08 2.46 -8.79
CA ILE A 200 7.36 2.13 -9.46
C ILE A 200 8.54 2.26 -8.52
N TYR A 201 8.78 3.45 -7.97
CA TYR A 201 9.96 3.70 -7.14
C TYR A 201 9.87 3.03 -5.78
N GLU A 202 11.01 2.94 -5.07
CA GLU A 202 11.12 2.26 -3.77
C GLU A 202 10.59 0.82 -3.80
N GLY A 203 10.73 0.16 -4.97
CA GLY A 203 10.25 -1.18 -5.27
C GLY A 203 8.84 -1.19 -5.85
N THR A 204 8.70 -1.81 -7.02
CA THR A 204 7.41 -1.93 -7.72
C THR A 204 6.36 -2.67 -6.88
N SER A 205 5.07 -2.56 -7.22
CA SER A 205 4.00 -3.35 -6.57
C SER A 205 4.32 -4.86 -6.56
N GLN A 206 4.96 -5.36 -7.62
CA GLN A 206 5.40 -6.76 -7.72
C GLN A 206 6.51 -7.07 -6.71
N LEU A 207 7.50 -6.18 -6.55
CA LEU A 207 8.53 -6.37 -5.53
C LEU A 207 7.96 -6.27 -4.11
N GLN A 208 6.94 -5.44 -3.87
CA GLN A 208 6.25 -5.42 -2.58
C GLN A 208 5.49 -6.73 -2.33
N THR A 209 4.88 -7.31 -3.36
CA THR A 209 4.25 -8.64 -3.28
C THR A 209 5.27 -9.70 -2.86
N VAL A 210 6.45 -9.72 -3.48
CA VAL A 210 7.54 -10.65 -3.13
C VAL A 210 8.04 -10.42 -1.70
N ALA A 211 8.07 -9.16 -1.23
CA ALA A 211 8.43 -8.87 0.15
C ALA A 211 7.34 -9.33 1.16
N ALA A 212 6.07 -9.26 0.77
CA ALA A 212 4.92 -9.58 1.62
C ALA A 212 4.58 -11.07 1.69
N ILE A 213 4.80 -11.84 0.61
CA ILE A 213 4.29 -13.22 0.49
C ILE A 213 4.73 -14.14 1.62
N ARG A 214 5.98 -14.00 2.09
CA ARG A 214 6.49 -14.77 3.23
C ARG A 214 5.62 -14.59 4.49
N HIS A 215 5.05 -13.42 4.70
CA HIS A 215 4.21 -13.13 5.87
C HIS A 215 2.80 -13.72 5.74
N VAL A 216 2.35 -14.02 4.50
CA VAL A 216 1.16 -14.85 4.28
C VAL A 216 1.48 -16.31 4.58
N THR A 217 2.53 -16.86 3.97
CA THR A 217 2.84 -18.30 4.05
C THR A 217 3.31 -18.74 5.44
N THR A 218 3.98 -17.89 6.22
CA THR A 218 4.32 -18.18 7.61
C THR A 218 3.21 -17.84 8.60
N GLY A 219 2.03 -17.40 8.13
CA GLY A 219 0.87 -17.09 8.99
C GLY A 219 0.98 -15.80 9.81
N ASN A 220 1.95 -14.93 9.54
CA ASN A 220 2.11 -13.67 10.28
C ASN A 220 0.88 -12.75 10.11
N TYR A 221 0.39 -12.60 8.87
CA TYR A 221 -0.83 -11.84 8.65
C TYR A 221 -2.05 -12.50 9.26
N LEU A 222 -2.17 -13.84 9.18
CA LEU A 222 -3.29 -14.55 9.77
C LEU A 222 -3.34 -14.33 11.29
N LYS A 223 -2.20 -14.44 11.99
CA LYS A 223 -2.08 -14.13 13.41
C LYS A 223 -2.58 -12.71 13.72
N GLN A 224 -2.15 -11.72 12.92
CA GLN A 224 -2.56 -10.33 13.13
C GLN A 224 -4.04 -10.07 12.79
N ILE A 225 -4.58 -10.76 11.78
CA ILE A 225 -6.01 -10.73 11.46
C ILE A 225 -6.83 -11.25 12.64
N ARG A 226 -6.43 -12.38 13.25
CA ARG A 226 -7.10 -12.91 14.46
C ARG A 226 -6.99 -11.98 15.66
N TYR A 227 -5.86 -11.26 15.78
CA TYR A 227 -5.74 -10.20 16.79
C TYR A 227 -6.77 -9.08 16.57
N TYR A 228 -6.97 -8.61 15.33
CA TYR A 228 -8.00 -7.60 15.03
C TYR A 228 -9.43 -8.14 15.20
N GLU A 229 -9.66 -9.41 14.86
CA GLU A 229 -10.95 -10.08 15.03
C GLU A 229 -11.41 -10.08 16.49
N ALA A 230 -10.47 -10.26 17.43
CA ALA A 230 -10.73 -10.28 18.87
C ALA A 230 -10.95 -8.89 19.50
N GLN A 231 -10.65 -7.80 18.79
CA GLN A 231 -10.83 -6.45 19.32
C GLN A 231 -12.32 -6.14 19.57
N PRO A 232 -12.67 -5.29 20.54
CA PRO A 232 -14.05 -4.84 20.70
C PRO A 232 -14.48 -3.98 19.50
N ILE A 233 -15.71 -4.19 19.02
CA ILE A 233 -16.37 -3.34 18.01
C ILE A 233 -17.80 -3.02 18.45
N ASN A 234 -18.37 -1.96 17.90
CA ASN A 234 -19.78 -1.62 18.10
C ASN A 234 -20.68 -2.74 17.54
N PRO A 235 -21.73 -3.19 18.28
CA PRO A 235 -22.62 -4.28 17.87
C PRO A 235 -23.19 -4.21 16.45
N GLU A 236 -23.38 -3.01 15.90
CA GLU A 236 -23.82 -2.81 14.52
C GLU A 236 -22.89 -3.46 13.47
N PHE A 237 -21.59 -3.52 13.75
CA PHE A 237 -20.58 -4.08 12.86
C PHE A 237 -20.39 -5.59 13.04
N HIS A 238 -21.15 -6.24 13.93
CA HIS A 238 -21.09 -7.69 14.10
C HIS A 238 -21.41 -8.45 12.80
N SER A 239 -22.33 -7.92 11.98
CA SER A 239 -22.65 -8.50 10.68
C SER A 239 -21.45 -8.44 9.71
N LEU A 240 -20.72 -7.31 9.68
CA LEU A 240 -19.51 -7.14 8.89
C LEU A 240 -18.38 -8.05 9.39
N ARG A 241 -18.20 -8.18 10.72
CA ARG A 241 -17.23 -9.12 11.29
C ARG A 241 -17.50 -10.56 10.86
N LYS A 242 -18.76 -11.02 10.86
CA LYS A 242 -19.09 -12.38 10.38
C LYS A 242 -18.62 -12.63 8.95
N LYS A 243 -18.78 -11.64 8.06
CA LYS A 243 -18.26 -11.72 6.69
C LYS A 243 -16.74 -11.74 6.65
N LEU A 244 -16.06 -10.95 7.48
CA LEU A 244 -14.60 -10.96 7.57
C LEU A 244 -14.04 -12.28 8.07
N ILE A 245 -14.74 -12.95 9.00
CA ILE A 245 -14.39 -14.31 9.43
C ILE A 245 -14.44 -15.25 8.22
N THR A 246 -15.51 -15.19 7.41
CA THR A 246 -15.60 -15.97 6.15
C THR A 246 -14.47 -15.64 5.18
N MET A 247 -14.16 -14.35 4.97
CA MET A 247 -13.04 -13.93 4.12
C MET A 247 -11.70 -14.45 4.64
N THR A 248 -11.51 -14.48 5.96
CA THR A 248 -10.29 -15.00 6.60
C THR A 248 -10.16 -16.51 6.40
N THR A 249 -11.26 -17.26 6.51
CA THR A 249 -11.28 -18.69 6.16
C THR A 249 -10.96 -18.92 4.68
N LEU A 250 -11.43 -18.06 3.78
CA LEU A 250 -11.05 -18.15 2.36
C LEU A 250 -9.55 -17.91 2.14
N LEU A 251 -8.95 -16.94 2.83
CA LEU A 251 -7.51 -16.70 2.81
C LEU A 251 -6.73 -17.92 3.32
N GLU A 252 -7.13 -18.49 4.44
CA GLU A 252 -6.50 -19.67 5.03
C GLU A 252 -6.55 -20.88 4.08
N ASN A 253 -7.73 -21.20 3.55
CA ASN A 253 -7.91 -22.28 2.59
C ASN A 253 -7.09 -22.06 1.30
N SER A 254 -7.08 -20.83 0.80
CA SER A 254 -6.32 -20.48 -0.42
C SER A 254 -4.80 -20.56 -0.18
N THR A 255 -4.35 -20.13 1.00
CA THR A 255 -2.93 -20.21 1.39
C THR A 255 -2.51 -21.67 1.51
N ASN A 256 -3.29 -22.49 2.21
CA ASN A 256 -3.03 -23.93 2.36
C ASN A 256 -2.93 -24.60 0.99
N ARG A 257 -3.94 -24.44 0.12
CA ARG A 257 -3.92 -25.00 -1.25
C ARG A 257 -2.66 -24.62 -2.03
N VAL A 258 -2.24 -23.35 -1.97
CA VAL A 258 -1.04 -22.90 -2.68
C VAL A 258 0.23 -23.50 -2.09
N THR A 259 0.36 -23.50 -0.76
CA THR A 259 1.58 -23.97 -0.08
C THR A 259 1.73 -25.49 -0.07
N GLU A 260 0.64 -26.26 -0.11
CA GLU A 260 0.64 -27.73 -0.16
C GLU A 260 1.33 -28.28 -1.42
N THR A 261 1.31 -27.52 -2.51
CA THR A 261 2.01 -27.88 -3.76
C THR A 261 3.52 -27.97 -3.60
N LYS A 262 4.09 -27.27 -2.60
CA LYS A 262 5.53 -27.12 -2.37
C LYS A 262 6.32 -26.68 -3.61
N ASN A 263 5.66 -26.05 -4.59
CA ASN A 263 6.27 -25.56 -5.81
C ASN A 263 6.56 -24.05 -5.66
N PRO A 264 7.84 -23.62 -5.58
CA PRO A 264 8.19 -22.21 -5.38
C PRO A 264 7.66 -21.29 -6.49
N GLU A 265 7.75 -21.73 -7.76
CA GLU A 265 7.27 -20.93 -8.89
C GLU A 265 5.75 -20.73 -8.83
N TYR A 266 5.00 -21.77 -8.44
CA TYR A 266 3.56 -21.67 -8.26
C TYR A 266 3.18 -20.74 -7.10
N ILE A 267 3.91 -20.83 -5.98
CA ILE A 267 3.70 -19.96 -4.82
C ILE A 267 3.94 -18.49 -5.22
N ASP A 268 5.04 -18.21 -5.92
CA ASP A 268 5.36 -16.87 -6.40
C ASP A 268 4.35 -16.36 -7.43
N PHE A 269 3.87 -17.22 -8.33
CA PHE A 269 2.83 -16.88 -9.30
C PHE A 269 1.50 -16.49 -8.64
N GLN A 270 1.13 -17.16 -7.53
CA GLN A 270 -0.08 -16.87 -6.77
C GLN A 270 0.11 -15.79 -5.69
N ALA A 271 1.34 -15.31 -5.49
CA ALA A 271 1.70 -14.44 -4.38
C ALA A 271 0.84 -13.18 -4.31
N ARG A 272 0.64 -12.50 -5.45
CA ARG A 272 -0.14 -11.26 -5.50
C ARG A 272 -1.56 -11.46 -4.99
N ARG A 273 -2.18 -12.57 -5.37
CA ARG A 273 -3.57 -12.89 -4.99
C ARG A 273 -3.69 -13.12 -3.48
N LEU A 274 -2.77 -13.89 -2.90
CA LEU A 274 -2.75 -14.14 -1.46
C LEU A 274 -2.46 -12.88 -0.64
N VAL A 275 -1.50 -12.07 -1.10
CA VAL A 275 -1.15 -10.79 -0.45
C VAL A 275 -2.31 -9.80 -0.56
N GLU A 276 -2.97 -9.72 -1.72
CA GLU A 276 -4.13 -8.84 -1.90
C GLU A 276 -5.31 -9.29 -1.02
N MET A 277 -5.57 -10.60 -0.92
CA MET A 277 -6.58 -11.14 -0.01
C MET A 277 -6.30 -10.72 1.46
N ALA A 278 -5.07 -10.92 1.93
CA ALA A 278 -4.68 -10.54 3.30
C ALA A 278 -4.83 -9.04 3.55
N GLY A 279 -4.35 -8.19 2.63
CA GLY A 279 -4.42 -6.74 2.80
C GLY A 279 -5.84 -6.19 2.79
N HIS A 280 -6.73 -6.71 1.94
CA HIS A 280 -8.15 -6.32 1.95
C HIS A 280 -8.83 -6.68 3.27
N ILE A 281 -8.57 -7.88 3.81
CA ILE A 281 -9.12 -8.32 5.10
C ILE A 281 -8.60 -7.41 6.23
N ILE A 282 -7.29 -7.18 6.29
CA ILE A 282 -6.64 -6.31 7.28
C ILE A 282 -7.25 -4.90 7.25
N MET A 283 -7.30 -4.26 6.08
CA MET A 283 -7.85 -2.91 5.95
C MET A 283 -9.32 -2.83 6.36
N THR A 284 -10.11 -3.86 6.07
CA THR A 284 -11.53 -3.87 6.47
C THR A 284 -11.68 -4.04 7.98
N TYR A 285 -10.85 -4.87 8.63
CA TYR A 285 -10.81 -4.95 10.08
C TYR A 285 -10.43 -3.62 10.73
N LEU A 286 -9.40 -2.94 10.21
CA LEU A 286 -8.98 -1.63 10.72
C LEU A 286 -10.12 -0.61 10.58
N LEU A 287 -10.80 -0.58 9.42
CA LEU A 287 -11.94 0.33 9.22
C LEU A 287 -13.09 0.10 10.19
N ILE A 288 -13.48 -1.16 10.47
CA ILE A 288 -14.58 -1.40 11.41
C ILE A 288 -14.17 -1.11 12.87
N ILE A 289 -12.89 -1.28 13.21
CA ILE A 289 -12.34 -0.90 14.52
C ILE A 289 -12.39 0.62 14.67
N ASP A 290 -11.94 1.36 13.66
CA ASP A 290 -11.96 2.82 13.69
C ASP A 290 -13.40 3.35 13.65
N ALA A 291 -14.29 2.76 12.85
CA ALA A 291 -15.72 3.09 12.82
C ALA A 291 -16.44 2.80 14.15
N SER A 292 -15.91 1.88 14.97
CA SER A 292 -16.43 1.63 16.32
C SER A 292 -15.99 2.67 17.34
N ARG A 293 -14.94 3.44 17.04
CA ARG A 293 -14.43 4.53 17.86
C ARG A 293 -15.00 5.89 17.43
N ASP A 294 -15.20 6.06 16.12
CA ASP A 294 -15.68 7.29 15.50
C ASP A 294 -16.57 7.00 14.29
N ASP A 295 -17.78 7.55 14.26
CA ASP A 295 -18.78 7.33 13.21
C ASP A 295 -18.34 7.84 11.83
N MET A 296 -17.33 8.72 11.76
CA MET A 296 -16.78 9.27 10.51
C MET A 296 -16.35 8.18 9.50
N PHE A 297 -15.95 7.00 9.99
CA PHE A 297 -15.48 5.90 9.13
C PHE A 297 -16.57 4.89 8.75
N ARG A 298 -17.79 5.00 9.31
CA ARG A 298 -18.87 4.02 9.11
C ARG A 298 -19.19 3.79 7.64
N LYS A 299 -19.45 4.86 6.89
CA LYS A 299 -19.78 4.77 5.46
C LYS A 299 -18.64 4.12 4.66
N SER A 300 -17.40 4.49 4.97
CA SER A 300 -16.22 3.91 4.33
C SER A 300 -16.06 2.43 4.67
N ALA A 301 -16.33 2.02 5.92
CA ALA A 301 -16.29 0.63 6.34
C ALA A 301 -17.32 -0.22 5.56
N GLU A 302 -18.55 0.26 5.42
CA GLU A 302 -19.61 -0.45 4.70
C GLU A 302 -19.33 -0.56 3.18
N VAL A 303 -18.90 0.54 2.56
CA VAL A 303 -18.58 0.56 1.13
C VAL A 303 -17.34 -0.27 0.85
N TYR A 304 -16.28 -0.11 1.65
CA TYR A 304 -15.04 -0.86 1.48
C TYR A 304 -15.23 -2.35 1.73
N GLN A 305 -16.04 -2.75 2.72
CA GLN A 305 -16.30 -4.16 3.01
C GLN A 305 -16.86 -4.88 1.78
N ARG A 306 -17.83 -4.28 1.08
CA ARG A 306 -18.42 -4.87 -0.14
C ARG A 306 -17.37 -5.03 -1.24
N TYR A 307 -16.57 -4.00 -1.48
CA TYR A 307 -15.47 -4.05 -2.46
C TYR A 307 -14.45 -5.13 -2.10
N ALA A 308 -13.96 -5.14 -0.85
CA ALA A 308 -12.99 -6.09 -0.35
C ALA A 308 -13.50 -7.53 -0.41
N GLU A 309 -14.78 -7.78 -0.11
CA GLU A 309 -15.39 -9.11 -0.20
C GLU A 309 -15.35 -9.65 -1.63
N VAL A 310 -15.66 -8.81 -2.63
CA VAL A 310 -15.59 -9.21 -4.05
C VAL A 310 -14.15 -9.50 -4.45
N GLU A 311 -13.20 -8.66 -4.08
CA GLU A 311 -11.78 -8.86 -4.41
C GLU A 311 -11.24 -10.16 -3.80
N VAL A 312 -11.51 -10.42 -2.52
CA VAL A 312 -11.09 -11.66 -1.83
C VAL A 312 -11.70 -12.88 -2.52
N ARG A 313 -12.98 -12.85 -2.87
CA ARG A 313 -13.66 -13.96 -3.57
C ARG A 313 -13.11 -14.17 -4.97
N LYS A 314 -12.82 -13.10 -5.72
CA LYS A 314 -12.20 -13.15 -7.04
C LYS A 314 -10.86 -13.89 -6.98
N HIS A 315 -10.00 -13.53 -6.03
CA HIS A 315 -8.70 -14.18 -5.84
C HIS A 315 -8.83 -15.64 -5.39
N ALA A 316 -9.69 -15.93 -4.42
CA ALA A 316 -9.95 -17.30 -3.96
C ALA A 316 -10.47 -18.19 -5.10
N THR A 317 -11.39 -17.69 -5.92
CA THR A 317 -11.92 -18.41 -7.09
C THR A 317 -10.83 -18.68 -8.13
N PHE A 318 -9.95 -17.70 -8.40
CA PHE A 318 -8.83 -17.93 -9.31
C PHE A 318 -7.91 -19.03 -8.78
N ILE A 319 -7.50 -18.97 -7.51
CA ILE A 319 -6.62 -19.97 -6.88
C ILE A 319 -7.26 -21.36 -6.88
N LYS A 320 -8.57 -21.43 -6.61
CA LYS A 320 -9.33 -22.69 -6.61
C LYS A 320 -9.36 -23.35 -7.98
N ASN A 321 -9.47 -22.55 -9.05
CA ASN A 321 -9.65 -23.03 -10.42
C ASN A 321 -8.34 -23.04 -11.24
N PHE A 322 -7.20 -22.89 -10.58
CA PHE A 322 -5.88 -22.87 -11.22
C PHE A 322 -5.01 -23.99 -10.65
N ASP A 323 -4.42 -24.76 -11.54
CA ASP A 323 -3.51 -25.87 -11.24
C ASP A 323 -2.06 -25.52 -11.63
N VAL A 324 -1.10 -26.21 -11.03
CA VAL A 324 0.33 -25.87 -11.10
C VAL A 324 0.85 -25.88 -12.54
N GLU A 325 0.41 -26.83 -13.35
CA GLU A 325 0.83 -27.02 -14.74
C GLU A 325 0.38 -25.86 -15.65
N GLN A 326 -0.61 -25.08 -15.23
CA GLN A 326 -1.08 -23.94 -16.01
C GLN A 326 -0.14 -22.73 -15.91
N VAL A 327 0.82 -22.71 -14.99
CA VAL A 327 1.83 -21.62 -14.88
C VAL A 327 2.61 -21.49 -16.20
N ASP A 328 2.95 -22.59 -16.85
CA ASP A 328 3.72 -22.57 -18.09
C ASP A 328 3.00 -21.85 -19.23
N LYS A 329 1.66 -21.80 -19.22
CA LYS A 329 0.86 -21.04 -20.20
C LYS A 329 1.02 -19.53 -20.08
N TYR A 330 1.55 -19.03 -18.97
CA TYR A 330 1.77 -17.60 -18.72
C TYR A 330 3.20 -17.17 -19.04
N LYS A 331 4.10 -18.12 -19.35
CA LYS A 331 5.46 -17.81 -19.80
C LYS A 331 5.41 -17.38 -21.26
N ILE A 332 5.78 -16.15 -21.54
CA ILE A 332 5.96 -15.67 -22.91
C ILE A 332 7.33 -16.17 -23.36
N ALA A 333 7.35 -16.94 -24.45
CA ALA A 333 8.56 -17.49 -25.06
C ALA A 333 9.45 -16.40 -25.68
#